data_AF-A0A7K0XJL5-F1
#
_entry.id   AF-A0A7K0XJL5-F1
#
_cell.length_a   1.000
_cell.length_b   1.000
_cell.length_c   1.000
_cell.angle_alpha   90.00
_cell.angle_beta   90.00
_cell.angle_gamma   90.00
#
_symmetry.space_group_name_H-M   'P 1'
#
loop_
_entity.id
_entity.type
_entity.pdbx_description
1 polymer ?
#
loop_
_entity_poly.entity_id
_entity_poly.type
_entity_poly.pdbx_seq_one_letter_code
_entity_poly.pdbx_strand_id
1 'polypeptide(L)'
;MTSRNGYMLSGGLAERGYDWWWHSLTAHHEVTGEPRGFFFEYFAMNPLLGGDEPVLGQLPANRASGKRPSYAMLNAGAWGTRPVQIHNYYGINEASFDPARLDARIGDAIVTETSLSGRAVATEGDVRAHPEWMSDAGDIEWNLTAKKVLTYDLGFAASRPFRWSRAFQMFWHVQGVKTEYSGTITLDGERYLVTPSTSAGYQDKNWGEDFTNPWIWLNCANFTRMGSDEPLPLTCLDVGGGTPIVFGRRLRRKLIIGFFLEGRLFDFNFSKFWTRPGQRFECTTDGDSITWEIEAWTRSARIEIEFSCPKNEMLFMNYENPDGEHNHRELWNGGNTRGTVRIFSRKGGRESLIGEFAGTHGGGEYGEYA
;
A
#
# COMPACT_ATOMS: atom_id res chain seq x y z
N MET A 1 -17.72 -10.94 -9.69
CA MET A 1 -16.50 -10.12 -9.79
C MET A 1 -16.56 -9.07 -8.72
N THR A 2 -15.54 -8.99 -7.87
CA THR A 2 -15.49 -7.99 -6.78
C THR A 2 -15.21 -6.63 -7.38
N SER A 3 -16.27 -5.84 -7.60
CA SER A 3 -16.18 -4.48 -8.14
C SER A 3 -15.32 -3.51 -7.32
N ARG A 4 -14.77 -3.95 -6.18
CA ARG A 4 -13.91 -3.16 -5.29
C ARG A 4 -12.54 -2.88 -5.89
N ASN A 5 -12.07 -3.73 -6.80
CA ASN A 5 -10.78 -3.55 -7.46
C ASN A 5 -10.87 -2.69 -8.73
N GLY A 6 -12.08 -2.31 -9.17
CA GLY A 6 -12.28 -1.36 -10.27
C GLY A 6 -12.26 0.10 -9.79
N TYR A 7 -12.23 1.01 -10.74
CA TYR A 7 -12.14 2.45 -10.50
C TYR A 7 -13.36 3.03 -9.75
N MET A 8 -13.12 3.92 -8.80
CA MET A 8 -14.14 4.40 -7.85
C MET A 8 -14.49 5.89 -7.94
N LEU A 9 -13.72 6.71 -8.66
CA LEU A 9 -13.94 8.15 -8.69
C LEU A 9 -15.14 8.52 -9.55
N SER A 10 -16.29 8.65 -8.89
CA SER A 10 -17.57 9.01 -9.50
C SER A 10 -18.37 9.97 -8.60
N GLY A 11 -19.24 10.79 -9.22
CA GLY A 11 -19.94 11.88 -8.54
C GLY A 11 -18.95 12.82 -7.83
N GLY A 12 -19.26 13.29 -6.62
CA GLY A 12 -18.33 14.13 -5.86
C GLY A 12 -16.92 13.55 -5.56
N LEU A 13 -16.69 12.22 -5.62
CA LEU A 13 -15.30 11.69 -5.51
C LEU A 13 -14.47 12.04 -6.75
N ALA A 14 -15.13 12.27 -7.88
CA ALA A 14 -14.48 12.67 -9.11
C ALA A 14 -14.05 14.16 -9.08
N GLU A 15 -14.60 14.97 -8.16
CA GLU A 15 -14.22 16.38 -7.94
C GLU A 15 -13.35 16.58 -6.69
N ARG A 16 -13.37 15.61 -5.76
CA ARG A 16 -12.61 15.61 -4.52
C ARG A 16 -12.37 14.17 -4.05
N GLY A 17 -11.39 13.53 -4.65
CA GLY A 17 -10.96 12.20 -4.25
C GLY A 17 -9.76 11.69 -5.04
N TYR A 18 -9.22 10.61 -4.52
CA TYR A 18 -8.13 9.85 -5.13
C TYR A 18 -8.50 8.37 -5.23
N ASP A 19 -7.84 7.70 -6.15
CA ASP A 19 -7.90 6.25 -6.30
C ASP A 19 -6.52 5.75 -6.75
N TRP A 20 -5.99 4.74 -6.06
CA TRP A 20 -4.75 4.09 -6.47
C TRP A 20 -4.80 2.59 -6.35
N TRP A 21 -4.02 1.94 -7.21
CA TRP A 21 -3.65 0.53 -7.09
C TRP A 21 -2.18 0.44 -6.79
N TRP A 22 -1.86 -0.23 -5.70
CA TRP A 22 -0.50 -0.35 -5.19
C TRP A 22 -0.03 -1.80 -5.28
N HIS A 23 1.18 -1.98 -5.77
CA HIS A 23 1.83 -3.27 -5.93
C HIS A 23 3.21 -3.20 -5.30
N SER A 24 3.58 -4.19 -4.50
CA SER A 24 4.94 -4.32 -3.98
C SER A 24 5.43 -5.76 -4.07
N LEU A 25 6.74 -5.92 -4.27
CA LEU A 25 7.39 -7.21 -4.42
C LEU A 25 8.90 -7.12 -4.23
N THR A 26 9.54 -8.28 -4.07
CA THR A 26 10.99 -8.45 -4.11
C THR A 26 11.43 -9.00 -5.47
N ALA A 27 12.49 -8.44 -6.02
CA ALA A 27 13.16 -8.95 -7.21
C ALA A 27 14.64 -9.19 -6.89
N HIS A 28 15.32 -9.98 -7.73
CA HIS A 28 16.74 -10.31 -7.54
C HIS A 28 17.56 -9.74 -8.67
N HIS A 29 18.65 -9.06 -8.35
CA HIS A 29 19.56 -8.54 -9.36
C HIS A 29 20.08 -9.69 -10.25
N GLU A 30 20.01 -9.54 -11.58
CA GLU A 30 20.25 -10.63 -12.54
C GLU A 30 21.66 -11.22 -12.43
N VAL A 31 22.67 -10.39 -12.18
CA VAL A 31 24.07 -10.83 -12.03
C VAL A 31 24.44 -11.26 -10.61
N THR A 32 24.14 -10.47 -9.58
CA THR A 32 24.59 -10.73 -8.20
C THR A 32 23.65 -11.62 -7.39
N GLY A 33 22.38 -11.73 -7.79
CA GLY A 33 21.33 -12.43 -7.03
C GLY A 33 20.80 -11.68 -5.81
N GLU A 34 21.36 -10.51 -5.49
CA GLU A 34 20.97 -9.72 -4.32
C GLU A 34 19.49 -9.29 -4.42
N PRO A 35 18.69 -9.46 -3.35
CA PRO A 35 17.29 -9.08 -3.34
C PRO A 35 17.13 -7.56 -3.20
N ARG A 36 16.09 -7.01 -3.83
CA ARG A 36 15.67 -5.62 -3.67
C ARG A 36 14.15 -5.52 -3.73
N GLY A 37 13.58 -4.72 -2.83
CA GLY A 37 12.15 -4.43 -2.83
C GLY A 37 11.79 -3.34 -3.84
N PHE A 38 10.69 -3.52 -4.55
CA PHE A 38 10.15 -2.60 -5.55
C PHE A 38 8.67 -2.34 -5.30
N PHE A 39 8.20 -1.16 -5.74
CA PHE A 39 6.79 -0.81 -5.75
C PHE A 39 6.38 -0.15 -7.07
N PHE A 40 5.09 -0.31 -7.38
CA PHE A 40 4.43 0.27 -8.55
C PHE A 40 3.03 0.70 -8.16
N GLU A 41 2.72 1.96 -8.42
CA GLU A 41 1.46 2.58 -8.12
C GLU A 41 0.88 3.27 -9.36
N TYR A 42 -0.41 3.04 -9.57
CA TYR A 42 -1.21 3.68 -10.60
C TYR A 42 -2.26 4.53 -9.90
N PHE A 43 -2.14 5.85 -10.03
CA PHE A 43 -2.87 6.82 -9.20
C PHE A 43 -3.72 7.76 -10.05
N ALA A 44 -4.91 8.10 -9.58
CA ALA A 44 -5.79 9.11 -10.16
C ALA A 44 -6.24 10.13 -9.10
N MET A 45 -6.25 11.41 -9.47
CA MET A 45 -6.67 12.53 -8.62
C MET A 45 -7.76 13.36 -9.30
N ASN A 46 -8.88 13.60 -8.61
CA ASN A 46 -9.94 14.55 -9.00
C ASN A 46 -10.20 14.63 -10.53
N PRO A 47 -10.58 13.53 -11.18
CA PRO A 47 -10.61 13.41 -12.64
C PRO A 47 -11.54 14.40 -13.36
N LEU A 48 -12.54 15.00 -12.69
CA LEU A 48 -13.44 15.97 -13.31
C LEU A 48 -12.88 17.40 -13.39
N LEU A 49 -11.74 17.67 -12.75
CA LEU A 49 -11.18 19.02 -12.66
C LEU A 49 -10.05 19.31 -13.66
N GLY A 50 -9.56 18.27 -14.34
CA GLY A 50 -8.39 18.33 -15.21
C GLY A 50 -8.72 18.21 -16.69
N GLY A 51 -7.69 17.96 -17.49
CA GLY A 51 -7.80 17.76 -18.92
C GLY A 51 -6.53 17.14 -19.47
N ASP A 52 -5.97 17.76 -20.51
CA ASP A 52 -4.78 17.24 -21.21
C ASP A 52 -3.47 17.44 -20.43
N GLU A 53 -3.41 18.42 -19.53
CA GLU A 53 -2.23 18.71 -18.72
C GLU A 53 -2.51 18.40 -17.24
N PRO A 54 -1.52 17.87 -16.48
CA PRO A 54 -1.67 17.64 -15.05
C PRO A 54 -1.77 18.96 -14.28
N VAL A 55 -2.71 19.01 -13.34
CA VAL A 55 -2.87 20.13 -12.40
C VAL A 55 -2.29 19.71 -11.06
N LEU A 56 -1.18 20.33 -10.66
CA LEU A 56 -0.51 20.09 -9.38
C LEU A 56 -1.01 21.10 -8.33
N GLY A 57 -1.78 20.64 -7.35
CA GLY A 57 -2.55 21.49 -6.43
C GLY A 57 -1.70 22.20 -5.37
N GLN A 58 -0.63 21.55 -4.92
CA GLN A 58 0.39 22.04 -3.99
C GLN A 58 1.15 23.28 -4.48
N LEU A 59 1.11 23.60 -5.78
CA LEU A 59 1.74 24.81 -6.32
C LEU A 59 1.13 26.09 -5.71
N PRO A 60 1.95 27.09 -5.29
CA PRO A 60 1.44 28.29 -4.62
C PRO A 60 0.35 29.04 -5.39
N ALA A 61 0.48 29.13 -6.72
CA ALA A 61 -0.51 29.78 -7.58
C ALA A 61 -1.85 29.01 -7.63
N ASN A 62 -1.80 27.68 -7.61
CA ASN A 62 -3.00 26.84 -7.60
C ASN A 62 -3.68 26.90 -6.23
N ARG A 63 -2.91 26.80 -5.14
CA ARG A 63 -3.42 27.02 -3.77
C ARG A 63 -4.09 28.39 -3.61
N ALA A 64 -3.45 29.46 -4.08
CA ALA A 64 -3.99 30.82 -3.97
C ALA A 64 -5.27 31.03 -4.78
N SER A 65 -5.45 30.29 -5.88
CA SER A 65 -6.64 30.35 -6.73
C SER A 65 -7.70 29.29 -6.38
N GLY A 66 -7.48 28.48 -5.34
CA GLY A 66 -8.39 27.41 -4.93
C GLY A 66 -8.49 26.27 -5.95
N LYS A 67 -7.50 26.13 -6.84
CA LYS A 67 -7.42 25.03 -7.78
C LYS A 67 -6.93 23.77 -7.08
N ARG A 68 -7.78 22.75 -7.07
CA ARG A 68 -7.43 21.41 -6.61
C ARG A 68 -6.54 20.69 -7.63
N PRO A 69 -5.74 19.69 -7.18
CA PRO A 69 -4.98 18.87 -8.11
C PRO A 69 -5.91 18.08 -9.04
N SER A 70 -5.45 17.71 -10.22
CA SER A 70 -6.13 16.80 -11.13
C SER A 70 -5.16 16.21 -12.13
N TYR A 71 -4.93 14.90 -12.03
CA TYR A 71 -3.94 14.19 -12.84
C TYR A 71 -4.13 12.67 -12.73
N ALA A 72 -3.53 11.95 -13.65
CA ALA A 72 -3.11 10.57 -13.42
C ALA A 72 -1.60 10.55 -13.14
N MET A 73 -1.13 9.59 -12.36
CA MET A 73 0.29 9.50 -11.99
C MET A 73 0.74 8.04 -11.94
N LEU A 74 1.93 7.80 -12.48
CA LEU A 74 2.72 6.62 -12.16
C LEU A 74 3.67 6.99 -11.02
N ASN A 75 3.67 6.18 -9.97
CA ASN A 75 4.65 6.26 -8.90
C ASN A 75 5.32 4.89 -8.77
N ALA A 76 6.59 4.83 -9.13
CA ALA A 76 7.33 3.57 -9.18
C ALA A 76 8.72 3.77 -8.60
N GLY A 77 9.26 2.72 -7.99
CA GLY A 77 10.53 2.88 -7.30
C GLY A 77 11.00 1.62 -6.60
N ALA A 78 12.02 1.82 -5.78
CA ALA A 78 12.67 0.76 -5.03
C ALA A 78 13.05 1.21 -3.63
N TRP A 79 13.08 0.25 -2.71
CA TRP A 79 13.59 0.42 -1.36
C TRP A 79 15.00 -0.17 -1.21
N GLY A 80 15.52 -0.13 0.02
CA GLY A 80 16.87 -0.60 0.36
C GLY A 80 17.87 0.54 0.43
N THR A 81 19.16 0.24 0.36
CA THR A 81 20.27 1.18 0.63
C THR A 81 20.36 2.37 -0.32
N ARG A 82 19.68 2.30 -1.47
CA ARG A 82 19.53 3.39 -2.44
C ARG A 82 18.04 3.48 -2.79
N PRO A 83 17.21 3.99 -1.87
CA PRO A 83 15.78 4.07 -2.13
C PRO A 83 15.51 5.17 -3.16
N VAL A 84 14.48 5.01 -3.97
CA VAL A 84 14.12 5.96 -5.05
C VAL A 84 12.62 5.94 -5.28
N GLN A 85 12.01 7.11 -5.44
CA GLN A 85 10.61 7.33 -5.79
C GLN A 85 10.53 8.13 -7.09
N ILE A 86 9.99 7.57 -8.17
CA ILE A 86 9.92 8.23 -9.49
C ILE A 86 8.46 8.49 -9.84
N HIS A 87 8.11 9.77 -10.05
CA HIS A 87 6.79 10.19 -10.51
C HIS A 87 6.78 10.60 -11.98
N ASN A 88 5.79 10.11 -12.73
CA ASN A 88 5.37 10.73 -13.98
C ASN A 88 3.90 11.12 -13.88
N TYR A 89 3.65 12.42 -14.06
CA TYR A 89 2.32 13.00 -14.09
C TYR A 89 1.79 13.09 -15.51
N TYR A 90 0.50 12.85 -15.66
CA TYR A 90 -0.23 12.86 -16.92
C TYR A 90 -1.51 13.66 -16.76
N GLY A 91 -1.95 14.30 -17.84
CA GLY A 91 -3.31 14.79 -17.91
C GLY A 91 -4.30 13.64 -17.73
N ILE A 92 -5.45 13.90 -17.12
CA ILE A 92 -6.44 12.85 -16.89
C ILE A 92 -6.96 12.23 -18.21
N ASN A 93 -6.92 13.00 -19.30
CA ASN A 93 -7.32 12.54 -20.64
C ASN A 93 -6.33 11.53 -21.25
N GLU A 94 -5.12 11.42 -20.71
CA GLU A 94 -4.11 10.43 -21.11
C GLU A 94 -4.22 9.11 -20.34
N ALA A 95 -5.24 9.00 -19.47
CA ALA A 95 -5.50 7.82 -18.67
C ALA A 95 -6.90 7.24 -18.92
N SER A 96 -7.03 5.94 -18.73
CA SER A 96 -8.32 5.23 -18.82
C SER A 96 -8.42 4.22 -17.70
N PHE A 97 -9.59 4.13 -17.06
CA PHE A 97 -9.82 3.26 -15.91
C PHE A 97 -11.14 2.51 -16.04
N ASP A 98 -11.13 1.20 -15.82
CA ASP A 98 -12.33 0.36 -15.83
C ASP A 98 -13.03 0.37 -14.46
N PRO A 99 -14.35 0.65 -14.39
CA PRO A 99 -15.09 0.72 -13.12
C PRO A 99 -15.45 -0.65 -12.52
N ALA A 100 -15.30 -1.74 -13.26
CA ALA A 100 -15.71 -3.09 -12.87
C ALA A 100 -14.56 -3.98 -12.37
N ARG A 101 -13.32 -3.72 -12.82
CA ARG A 101 -12.12 -4.52 -12.50
C ARG A 101 -10.85 -3.66 -12.53
N LEU A 102 -9.74 -4.19 -12.02
CA LEU A 102 -8.44 -3.58 -12.27
C LEU A 102 -8.09 -3.77 -13.74
N ASP A 103 -8.21 -2.69 -14.49
CA ASP A 103 -7.86 -2.53 -15.90
C ASP A 103 -7.69 -1.01 -16.11
N ALA A 104 -6.45 -0.55 -16.01
CA ALA A 104 -6.09 0.86 -16.08
C ALA A 104 -4.90 1.08 -17.01
N ARG A 105 -4.91 2.23 -17.67
CA ARG A 105 -3.83 2.73 -18.52
C ARG A 105 -3.52 4.16 -18.11
N ILE A 106 -2.24 4.49 -17.96
CA ILE A 106 -1.74 5.85 -17.71
C ILE A 106 -0.57 6.06 -18.68
N GLY A 107 -0.76 6.92 -19.68
CA GLY A 107 0.18 7.00 -20.80
C GLY A 107 0.29 5.64 -21.50
N ASP A 108 1.50 5.08 -21.58
CA ASP A 108 1.74 3.75 -22.14
C ASP A 108 1.81 2.63 -21.09
N ALA A 109 1.77 2.97 -19.80
CA ALA A 109 1.75 1.98 -18.74
C ALA A 109 0.35 1.37 -18.59
N ILE A 110 0.30 0.07 -18.34
CA ILE A 110 -0.94 -0.72 -18.22
C ILE A 110 -0.86 -1.53 -16.93
N VAL A 111 -1.98 -1.60 -16.21
CA VAL A 111 -2.18 -2.54 -15.11
C VAL A 111 -3.53 -3.22 -15.25
N THR A 112 -3.54 -4.55 -15.07
CA THR A 112 -4.74 -5.38 -15.10
C THR A 112 -4.77 -6.29 -13.87
N GLU A 113 -5.81 -7.11 -13.75
CA GLU A 113 -5.85 -8.15 -12.73
C GLU A 113 -4.67 -9.13 -12.75
N THR A 114 -3.99 -9.28 -13.89
CA THR A 114 -2.97 -10.30 -14.10
C THR A 114 -1.65 -9.79 -14.64
N SER A 115 -1.54 -8.51 -14.98
CA SER A 115 -0.34 -7.94 -15.59
C SER A 115 -0.11 -6.50 -15.14
N LEU A 116 1.15 -6.11 -15.06
CA LEU A 116 1.54 -4.70 -14.98
C LEU A 116 2.77 -4.46 -15.86
N SER A 117 2.75 -3.39 -16.62
CA SER A 117 3.88 -2.96 -17.44
C SER A 117 3.91 -1.44 -17.53
N GLY A 118 5.09 -0.88 -17.62
CA GLY A 118 5.26 0.56 -17.73
C GLY A 118 6.71 0.98 -17.58
N ARG A 119 6.91 2.29 -17.69
CA ARG A 119 8.18 2.94 -17.44
C ARG A 119 7.92 4.28 -16.77
N ALA A 120 8.71 4.62 -15.77
CA ALA A 120 8.75 5.93 -15.16
C ALA A 120 10.17 6.49 -15.25
N VAL A 121 10.30 7.75 -15.65
CA VAL A 121 11.59 8.42 -15.85
C VAL A 121 11.52 9.87 -15.40
N ALA A 122 12.52 10.29 -14.64
CA ALA A 122 12.79 11.68 -14.32
C ALA A 122 14.30 11.89 -14.32
N THR A 123 14.81 12.80 -15.14
CA THR A 123 16.25 13.10 -15.13
C THR A 123 16.59 14.02 -13.96
N GLU A 124 17.87 14.09 -13.59
CA GLU A 124 18.29 15.09 -12.59
C GLU A 124 17.99 16.53 -13.05
N GLY A 125 17.99 16.79 -14.36
CA GLY A 125 17.62 18.08 -14.93
C GLY A 125 16.15 18.40 -14.65
N ASP A 126 15.28 17.41 -14.85
CA ASP A 126 13.84 17.54 -14.63
C ASP A 126 13.54 17.78 -13.15
N VAL A 127 14.08 16.95 -12.25
CA VAL A 127 13.83 17.08 -10.80
C VAL A 127 14.30 18.42 -10.24
N ARG A 128 15.44 18.94 -10.75
CA ARG A 128 15.92 20.29 -10.37
C ARG A 128 15.03 21.40 -10.91
N ALA A 129 14.48 21.24 -12.11
CA ALA A 129 13.60 22.23 -12.74
C ALA A 129 12.16 22.16 -12.20
N HIS A 130 11.73 20.99 -11.74
CA HIS A 130 10.37 20.65 -11.34
C HIS A 130 10.30 20.00 -9.95
N PRO A 131 10.72 20.70 -8.88
CA PRO A 131 10.62 20.17 -7.52
C PRO A 131 9.17 19.86 -7.10
N GLU A 132 8.18 20.47 -7.75
CA GLU A 132 6.76 20.17 -7.54
C GLU A 132 6.35 18.75 -7.93
N TRP A 133 7.14 18.04 -8.74
CA TRP A 133 6.87 16.63 -9.05
C TRP A 133 7.10 15.70 -7.86
N MET A 134 7.76 16.17 -6.81
CA MET A 134 8.03 15.37 -5.60
C MET A 134 8.65 14.00 -5.94
N SER A 135 9.54 14.00 -6.94
CA SER A 135 10.17 12.82 -7.52
C SER A 135 11.67 12.87 -7.29
N ASP A 136 12.28 11.71 -7.11
CA ASP A 136 13.71 11.52 -7.32
C ASP A 136 14.02 11.36 -8.82
N ALA A 137 15.31 11.45 -9.15
CA ALA A 137 15.78 11.16 -10.49
C ALA A 137 16.03 9.66 -10.64
N GLY A 138 15.67 9.10 -11.79
CA GLY A 138 15.90 7.71 -12.14
C GLY A 138 15.10 7.27 -13.36
N ASP A 139 15.34 6.03 -13.79
CA ASP A 139 14.68 5.39 -14.92
C ASP A 139 14.33 3.95 -14.56
N ILE A 140 13.03 3.69 -14.35
CA ILE A 140 12.51 2.37 -14.01
C ILE A 140 11.54 1.86 -15.06
N GLU A 141 11.76 0.65 -15.55
CA GLU A 141 10.89 -0.07 -16.48
C GLU A 141 10.50 -1.41 -15.88
N TRP A 142 9.24 -1.81 -16.02
CA TRP A 142 8.74 -3.10 -15.52
C TRP A 142 7.85 -3.79 -16.54
N ASN A 143 7.91 -5.12 -16.52
CA ASN A 143 6.98 -5.98 -17.23
C ASN A 143 6.76 -7.25 -16.39
N LEU A 144 5.60 -7.35 -15.77
CA LEU A 144 5.31 -8.32 -14.74
C LEU A 144 3.94 -8.99 -14.97
N THR A 145 3.88 -10.26 -14.63
CA THR A 145 2.64 -11.02 -14.46
C THR A 145 2.34 -11.16 -12.97
N ALA A 146 1.08 -11.07 -12.60
CA ALA A 146 0.60 -11.17 -11.22
C ALA A 146 -0.39 -12.32 -11.09
N LYS A 147 -0.14 -13.23 -10.14
CA LYS A 147 -1.08 -14.27 -9.73
C LYS A 147 -1.44 -14.08 -8.27
N LYS A 148 -2.66 -13.60 -8.04
CA LYS A 148 -3.21 -13.36 -6.69
C LYS A 148 -3.58 -14.71 -6.05
N VAL A 149 -2.85 -15.11 -5.01
CA VAL A 149 -3.00 -16.41 -4.34
C VAL A 149 -3.99 -16.32 -3.17
N LEU A 150 -3.89 -15.25 -2.39
CA LEU A 150 -4.80 -14.96 -1.29
C LEU A 150 -5.35 -13.54 -1.43
N THR A 151 -6.61 -13.37 -1.03
CA THR A 151 -7.34 -12.11 -1.00
C THR A 151 -7.87 -11.90 0.41
N TYR A 152 -7.84 -10.66 0.91
CA TYR A 152 -8.42 -10.31 2.20
C TYR A 152 -9.58 -9.31 2.01
N ASP A 153 -10.79 -9.72 2.39
CA ASP A 153 -11.97 -8.86 2.36
C ASP A 153 -12.14 -8.17 3.72
N LEU A 154 -12.04 -6.84 3.75
CA LEU A 154 -12.28 -6.00 4.94
C LEU A 154 -13.73 -6.10 5.46
N GLY A 155 -14.61 -6.82 4.75
CA GLY A 155 -15.95 -7.18 5.19
C GLY A 155 -16.95 -6.04 5.04
N PHE A 156 -17.79 -5.86 6.08
CA PHE A 156 -18.94 -4.94 6.05
C PHE A 156 -18.53 -3.47 5.85
N ALA A 157 -17.36 -3.06 6.35
CA ALA A 157 -16.84 -1.70 6.22
C ALA A 157 -16.63 -1.26 4.76
N ALA A 158 -16.27 -2.21 3.88
CA ALA A 158 -16.14 -1.97 2.45
C ALA A 158 -17.34 -2.50 1.65
N SER A 159 -18.53 -2.69 2.25
CA SER A 159 -19.72 -3.20 1.56
C SER A 159 -20.38 -2.16 0.65
N ARG A 160 -21.18 -2.62 -0.33
CA ARG A 160 -21.81 -1.74 -1.34
C ARG A 160 -22.63 -0.58 -0.73
N PRO A 161 -23.44 -0.78 0.33
CA PRO A 161 -24.17 0.33 0.96
C PRO A 161 -23.24 1.38 1.58
N PHE A 162 -22.15 0.96 2.25
CA PHE A 162 -21.20 1.87 2.89
C PHE A 162 -20.35 2.64 1.88
N ARG A 163 -19.98 1.98 0.77
CA ARG A 163 -19.31 2.65 -0.36
C ARG A 163 -20.22 3.67 -1.03
N TRP A 164 -21.46 3.28 -1.32
CA TRP A 164 -22.44 4.17 -1.94
C TRP A 164 -22.75 5.38 -1.05
N SER A 165 -22.86 5.17 0.27
CA SER A 165 -23.10 6.27 1.22
C SER A 165 -21.84 7.08 1.57
N ARG A 166 -20.67 6.73 1.01
CA ARG A 166 -19.37 7.33 1.39
C ARG A 166 -19.16 7.38 2.90
N ALA A 167 -19.51 6.28 3.57
CA ALA A 167 -19.50 6.24 5.02
C ALA A 167 -18.10 6.47 5.60
N PHE A 168 -17.05 6.17 4.83
CA PHE A 168 -15.65 6.33 5.21
C PHE A 168 -14.97 7.38 4.31
N GLN A 169 -14.11 8.20 4.92
CA GLN A 169 -13.26 9.16 4.19
C GLN A 169 -12.19 8.45 3.33
N MET A 170 -11.78 7.25 3.72
CA MET A 170 -10.86 6.38 2.99
C MET A 170 -11.36 4.95 3.06
N PHE A 171 -11.37 4.30 1.90
CA PHE A 171 -11.59 2.87 1.76
C PHE A 171 -10.30 2.19 1.32
N TRP A 172 -10.21 0.92 1.68
CA TRP A 172 -9.08 0.06 1.41
C TRP A 172 -9.62 -1.30 0.96
N HIS A 173 -8.92 -1.97 0.04
CA HIS A 173 -9.27 -3.30 -0.44
C HIS A 173 -8.01 -4.07 -0.83
N VAL A 174 -7.82 -5.25 -0.25
CA VAL A 174 -6.61 -6.05 -0.46
C VAL A 174 -6.94 -7.24 -1.36
N GLN A 175 -6.84 -7.02 -2.67
CA GLN A 175 -7.18 -8.05 -3.65
C GLN A 175 -6.09 -9.13 -3.74
N GLY A 176 -4.83 -8.81 -3.40
CA GLY A 176 -3.70 -9.74 -3.47
C GLY A 176 -2.78 -9.68 -2.26
N VAL A 177 -3.29 -10.02 -1.06
CA VAL A 177 -2.50 -10.04 0.19
C VAL A 177 -1.30 -10.99 0.11
N LYS A 178 -1.41 -12.04 -0.70
CA LYS A 178 -0.29 -12.83 -1.20
C LYS A 178 -0.40 -12.92 -2.72
N THR A 179 0.57 -12.34 -3.40
CA THR A 179 0.65 -12.33 -4.87
C THR A 179 1.98 -12.91 -5.32
N GLU A 180 1.91 -13.87 -6.23
CA GLU A 180 3.07 -14.41 -6.93
C GLU A 180 3.31 -13.57 -8.18
N TYR A 181 4.44 -12.87 -8.25
CA TYR A 181 4.83 -12.11 -9.42
C TYR A 181 5.89 -12.85 -10.23
N SER A 182 5.91 -12.62 -11.54
CA SER A 182 7.01 -13.04 -12.42
C SER A 182 7.28 -11.99 -13.48
N GLY A 183 8.52 -11.94 -13.99
CA GLY A 183 8.89 -11.03 -15.06
C GLY A 183 10.21 -10.32 -14.77
N THR A 184 10.32 -9.08 -15.23
CA THR A 184 11.57 -8.31 -15.15
C THR A 184 11.32 -6.86 -14.77
N ILE A 185 12.30 -6.30 -14.07
CA ILE A 185 12.39 -4.87 -13.76
C ILE A 185 13.79 -4.40 -14.19
N THR A 186 13.88 -3.23 -14.79
CA THR A 186 15.13 -2.54 -15.06
C THR A 186 15.11 -1.22 -14.31
N LEU A 187 16.12 -0.94 -13.47
CA LEU A 187 16.26 0.32 -12.75
C LEU A 187 17.66 0.88 -13.03
N ASP A 188 17.73 2.06 -13.64
CA ASP A 188 18.97 2.75 -14.01
C ASP A 188 19.95 1.87 -14.80
N GLY A 189 19.39 1.03 -15.68
CA GLY A 189 20.14 0.06 -16.49
C GLY A 189 20.52 -1.24 -15.78
N GLU A 190 20.31 -1.36 -14.46
CA GLU A 190 20.45 -2.62 -13.73
C GLU A 190 19.19 -3.46 -13.88
N ARG A 191 19.36 -4.75 -14.24
CA ARG A 191 18.25 -5.67 -14.49
C ARG A 191 18.00 -6.59 -13.31
N TYR A 192 16.73 -6.80 -13.00
CA TYR A 192 16.24 -7.60 -11.89
C TYR A 192 15.22 -8.62 -12.39
N LEU A 193 15.35 -9.85 -11.89
CA LEU A 193 14.47 -10.97 -12.19
C LEU A 193 13.44 -11.13 -11.07
N VAL A 194 12.18 -11.28 -11.45
CA VAL A 194 11.08 -11.56 -10.52
C VAL A 194 10.64 -13.00 -10.70
N THR A 195 10.72 -13.77 -9.60
CA THR A 195 10.33 -15.17 -9.57
C THR A 195 9.19 -15.42 -8.58
N PRO A 196 8.14 -16.18 -8.96
CA PRO A 196 6.95 -16.39 -8.12
C PRO A 196 7.24 -16.84 -6.69
N SER A 197 8.23 -17.72 -6.52
CA SER A 197 8.56 -18.32 -5.23
C SER A 197 9.26 -17.37 -4.25
N THR A 198 9.89 -16.30 -4.74
CA THR A 198 10.66 -15.36 -3.91
C THR A 198 10.14 -13.92 -4.00
N SER A 199 9.08 -13.68 -4.77
CA SER A 199 8.60 -12.32 -5.02
C SER A 199 7.99 -11.63 -3.81
N ALA A 200 7.65 -12.36 -2.74
CA ALA A 200 7.03 -11.83 -1.52
C ALA A 200 5.91 -10.81 -1.80
N GLY A 201 5.10 -11.05 -2.84
CA GLY A 201 4.31 -9.99 -3.46
C GLY A 201 3.04 -9.65 -2.69
N TYR A 202 2.69 -8.37 -2.75
CA TYR A 202 1.48 -7.79 -2.17
C TYR A 202 0.79 -6.87 -3.18
N GLN A 203 -0.53 -6.75 -3.07
CA GLN A 203 -1.35 -5.83 -3.87
C GLN A 203 -2.62 -5.42 -3.13
N ASP A 204 -2.84 -4.12 -3.10
CA ASP A 204 -4.04 -3.50 -2.58
C ASP A 204 -4.45 -2.29 -3.43
N LYS A 205 -5.50 -1.62 -2.94
CA LYS A 205 -6.13 -0.47 -3.55
C LYS A 205 -6.72 0.40 -2.46
N ASN A 206 -6.49 1.70 -2.55
CA ASN A 206 -7.15 2.67 -1.69
C ASN A 206 -7.88 3.70 -2.54
N TRP A 207 -8.98 4.22 -2.01
CA TRP A 207 -9.66 5.36 -2.61
C TRP A 207 -10.41 6.12 -1.54
N GLY A 208 -10.61 7.41 -1.75
CA GLY A 208 -11.27 8.23 -0.76
C GLY A 208 -11.21 9.72 -1.06
N GLU A 209 -11.65 10.49 -0.08
CA GLU A 209 -11.64 11.95 -0.11
C GLU A 209 -10.39 12.54 0.55
N ASP A 210 -9.65 11.75 1.33
CA ASP A 210 -8.42 12.16 2.00
C ASP A 210 -7.63 10.95 2.52
N PHE A 211 -6.38 11.16 2.91
CA PHE A 211 -5.54 10.15 3.55
C PHE A 211 -5.88 10.04 5.03
N THR A 212 -5.67 8.86 5.62
CA THR A 212 -5.79 8.71 7.07
C THR A 212 -4.64 9.41 7.80
N ASN A 213 -4.92 9.85 9.03
CA ASN A 213 -3.91 10.32 9.96
C ASN A 213 -4.20 9.75 11.38
N PRO A 214 -3.28 8.96 11.98
CA PRO A 214 -2.03 8.48 11.41
C PRO A 214 -2.25 7.54 10.21
N TRP A 215 -1.20 7.37 9.42
CA TRP A 215 -1.05 6.38 8.36
C TRP A 215 -0.27 5.20 8.90
N ILE A 216 -0.87 4.01 8.94
CA ILE A 216 -0.25 2.80 9.50
C ILE A 216 -0.57 1.61 8.61
N TRP A 217 0.41 1.15 7.84
CA TRP A 217 0.33 -0.06 7.03
C TRP A 217 1.49 -1.00 7.31
N LEU A 218 1.21 -2.29 7.32
CA LEU A 218 2.21 -3.34 7.40
C LEU A 218 1.69 -4.58 6.67
N ASN A 219 2.44 -5.07 5.69
CA ASN A 219 2.14 -6.32 5.01
C ASN A 219 3.38 -7.23 5.00
N CYS A 220 3.16 -8.54 4.90
CA CYS A 220 4.25 -9.51 4.73
C CYS A 220 3.70 -10.79 4.11
N ALA A 221 4.32 -11.28 3.05
CA ALA A 221 3.90 -12.51 2.36
C ALA A 221 4.97 -13.61 2.39
N ASN A 222 6.07 -13.39 3.09
CA ASN A 222 7.17 -14.34 3.26
C ASN A 222 7.40 -14.64 4.75
N PHE A 223 6.92 -15.81 5.18
CA PHE A 223 7.02 -16.26 6.55
C PHE A 223 7.71 -17.62 6.64
N THR A 224 8.45 -17.85 7.73
CA THR A 224 8.90 -19.18 8.17
C THR A 224 8.43 -19.44 9.60
N ARG A 225 8.45 -20.70 10.03
CA ARG A 225 8.34 -21.01 11.48
C ARG A 225 9.63 -20.57 12.16
N MET A 226 9.55 -20.05 13.38
CA MET A 226 10.76 -19.75 14.15
C MET A 226 11.65 -20.99 14.26
N GLY A 227 12.94 -20.82 13.94
CA GLY A 227 13.94 -21.89 13.91
C GLY A 227 13.90 -22.79 12.66
N SER A 228 13.11 -22.44 11.65
CA SER A 228 13.09 -23.09 10.34
C SER A 228 13.39 -22.09 9.23
N ASP A 229 14.11 -22.55 8.21
CA ASP A 229 14.36 -21.81 6.97
C ASP A 229 13.33 -22.16 5.88
N GLU A 230 12.43 -23.11 6.14
CA GLU A 230 11.41 -23.51 5.16
C GLU A 230 10.27 -22.47 5.09
N PRO A 231 9.98 -21.94 3.88
CA PRO A 231 8.85 -21.04 3.68
C PRO A 231 7.52 -21.69 4.05
N LEU A 232 6.69 -20.95 4.78
CA LEU A 232 5.34 -21.37 5.12
C LEU A 232 4.38 -21.09 3.97
N PRO A 233 3.73 -22.13 3.40
CA PRO A 233 2.77 -21.93 2.32
C PRO A 233 1.55 -21.15 2.84
N LEU A 234 0.93 -20.38 1.94
CA LEU A 234 -0.34 -19.68 2.21
C LEU A 234 -0.38 -18.89 3.53
N THR A 235 0.76 -18.32 3.92
CA THR A 235 0.92 -17.53 5.14
C THR A 235 1.27 -16.10 4.77
N CYS A 236 0.49 -15.14 5.25
CA CYS A 236 0.69 -13.72 5.00
C CYS A 236 -0.01 -12.87 6.06
N LEU A 237 0.51 -11.66 6.26
CA LEU A 237 0.03 -10.66 7.19
C LEU A 237 -0.36 -9.41 6.40
N ASP A 238 -1.41 -8.78 6.86
CA ASP A 238 -1.85 -7.48 6.41
C ASP A 238 -2.44 -6.69 7.58
N VAL A 239 -2.01 -5.44 7.70
CA VAL A 239 -2.38 -4.48 8.73
C VAL A 239 -2.57 -3.15 8.03
N GLY A 240 -3.71 -2.52 8.25
CA GLY A 240 -3.96 -1.17 7.76
C GLY A 240 -4.89 -0.41 8.67
N GLY A 241 -4.66 0.88 8.82
CA GLY A 241 -5.55 1.73 9.60
C GLY A 241 -4.97 3.07 10.01
N GLY A 242 -5.57 3.63 11.06
CA GLY A 242 -5.31 4.99 11.50
C GLY A 242 -6.48 5.58 12.24
N THR A 243 -7.06 6.67 11.73
CA THR A 243 -8.29 7.28 12.27
C THR A 243 -9.40 7.26 11.23
N PRO A 244 -10.14 6.14 11.09
CA PRO A 244 -11.30 6.12 10.21
C PRO A 244 -12.33 7.16 10.66
N ILE A 245 -12.73 8.03 9.72
CA ILE A 245 -13.84 8.95 9.88
C ILE A 245 -15.10 8.28 9.33
N VAL A 246 -16.03 7.96 10.21
CA VAL A 246 -17.29 7.26 9.88
C VAL A 246 -18.48 8.18 10.10
N PHE A 247 -19.17 8.58 9.03
CA PHE A 247 -20.26 9.57 9.10
C PHE A 247 -19.87 10.84 9.88
N GLY A 248 -18.68 11.36 9.63
CA GLY A 248 -18.12 12.53 10.32
C GLY A 248 -17.59 12.29 11.74
N ARG A 249 -17.71 11.06 12.27
CA ARG A 249 -17.19 10.70 13.61
C ARG A 249 -15.83 10.03 13.51
N ARG A 250 -14.84 10.58 14.21
CA ARG A 250 -13.48 10.01 14.27
C ARG A 250 -13.43 8.82 15.21
N LEU A 251 -13.05 7.65 14.69
CA LEU A 251 -12.71 6.48 15.48
C LEU A 251 -11.18 6.41 15.58
N ARG A 252 -10.62 7.10 16.58
CA ARG A 252 -9.16 7.22 16.71
C ARG A 252 -8.50 5.86 16.89
N ARG A 253 -7.37 5.68 16.20
CA ARG A 253 -6.43 4.57 16.38
C ARG A 253 -7.10 3.20 16.25
N LYS A 254 -7.54 2.89 15.03
CA LYS A 254 -8.14 1.61 14.66
C LYS A 254 -7.39 0.99 13.48
N LEU A 255 -6.90 -0.22 13.70
CA LEU A 255 -6.33 -1.12 12.71
C LEU A 255 -7.33 -2.21 12.35
N ILE A 256 -7.25 -2.65 11.10
CA ILE A 256 -7.80 -3.90 10.59
C ILE A 256 -6.61 -4.82 10.30
N ILE A 257 -6.67 -6.06 10.79
CA ILE A 257 -5.58 -7.01 10.68
C ILE A 257 -6.10 -8.33 10.14
N GLY A 258 -5.51 -8.80 9.05
CA GLY A 258 -5.70 -10.15 8.50
C GLY A 258 -4.40 -10.93 8.58
N PHE A 259 -4.41 -12.08 9.24
CA PHE A 259 -3.27 -13.00 9.24
C PHE A 259 -3.72 -14.36 8.72
N PHE A 260 -3.25 -14.75 7.55
CA PHE A 260 -3.39 -16.10 7.05
C PHE A 260 -2.24 -16.94 7.59
N LEU A 261 -2.57 -18.08 8.18
CA LEU A 261 -1.61 -19.10 8.58
C LEU A 261 -1.98 -20.39 7.86
N GLU A 262 -1.15 -20.80 6.90
CA GLU A 262 -1.36 -22.01 6.09
C GLU A 262 -2.77 -22.07 5.48
N GLY A 263 -3.25 -20.92 4.97
CA GLY A 263 -4.58 -20.76 4.36
C GLY A 263 -5.72 -20.47 5.35
N ARG A 264 -5.49 -20.57 6.66
CA ARG A 264 -6.49 -20.22 7.68
C ARG A 264 -6.40 -18.74 8.03
N LEU A 265 -7.49 -18.01 7.81
CA LEU A 265 -7.61 -16.60 8.20
C LEU A 265 -7.88 -16.44 9.71
N PHE A 266 -7.03 -15.65 10.36
CA PHE A 266 -7.26 -14.99 11.64
C PHE A 266 -7.54 -13.51 11.37
N ASP A 267 -8.74 -13.07 11.74
CA ASP A 267 -9.26 -11.76 11.38
C ASP A 267 -9.54 -10.93 12.63
N PHE A 268 -8.83 -9.81 12.76
CA PHE A 268 -8.94 -8.86 13.86
C PHE A 268 -9.41 -7.53 13.30
N ASN A 269 -10.72 -7.43 13.09
CA ASN A 269 -11.35 -6.28 12.47
C ASN A 269 -12.31 -5.60 13.45
N PHE A 270 -12.04 -4.34 13.78
CA PHE A 270 -12.85 -3.56 14.71
C PHE A 270 -14.31 -3.38 14.25
N SER A 271 -14.58 -3.46 12.94
CA SER A 271 -15.93 -3.35 12.38
C SER A 271 -16.79 -4.59 12.65
N LYS A 272 -16.17 -5.75 12.97
CA LYS A 272 -16.85 -7.01 13.27
C LYS A 272 -17.11 -7.15 14.77
N PHE A 273 -17.86 -6.22 15.35
CA PHE A 273 -18.07 -6.08 16.80
C PHE A 273 -18.54 -7.36 17.51
N TRP A 274 -19.26 -8.25 16.82
CA TRP A 274 -19.71 -9.54 17.36
C TRP A 274 -18.56 -10.50 17.71
N THR A 275 -17.37 -10.30 17.13
CA THR A 275 -16.15 -11.04 17.48
C THR A 275 -15.51 -10.56 18.79
N ARG A 276 -16.06 -9.49 19.38
CA ARG A 276 -15.50 -8.71 20.51
C ARG A 276 -14.03 -8.35 20.28
N PRO A 277 -13.73 -7.60 19.21
CA PRO A 277 -12.37 -7.24 18.87
C PRO A 277 -11.81 -6.23 19.85
N GLY A 278 -10.51 -6.32 20.15
CA GLY A 278 -9.73 -5.31 20.83
C GLY A 278 -8.31 -5.26 20.29
N GLN A 279 -7.64 -4.13 20.50
CA GLN A 279 -6.31 -3.88 19.97
C GLN A 279 -5.56 -2.85 20.81
N ARG A 280 -4.23 -2.95 20.80
CA ARG A 280 -3.26 -2.00 21.30
C ARG A 280 -2.12 -1.97 20.30
N PHE A 281 -1.61 -0.79 19.98
CA PHE A 281 -0.47 -0.70 19.09
C PHE A 281 0.32 0.56 19.34
N GLU A 282 1.59 0.51 19.00
CA GLU A 282 2.52 1.61 19.00
C GLU A 282 3.38 1.53 17.74
N CYS A 283 3.63 2.69 17.14
CA CYS A 283 4.58 2.83 16.05
C CYS A 283 5.61 3.84 16.51
N THR A 284 6.89 3.44 16.54
CA THR A 284 7.96 4.34 17.01
C THR A 284 8.86 4.71 15.86
N THR A 285 9.27 5.99 15.85
CA THR A 285 10.23 6.54 14.89
C THR A 285 11.55 6.88 15.58
N ASP A 286 11.76 6.48 16.83
CA ASP A 286 12.98 6.79 17.57
C ASP A 286 14.14 5.89 17.13
N GLY A 287 15.35 6.46 17.03
CA GLY A 287 16.55 5.74 16.61
C GLY A 287 16.64 5.52 15.10
N ASP A 288 17.28 4.41 14.69
CA ASP A 288 17.65 4.13 13.30
C ASP A 288 16.62 3.27 12.53
N SER A 289 15.50 2.94 13.17
CA SER A 289 14.45 2.10 12.58
C SER A 289 13.06 2.65 12.88
N ILE A 290 12.10 2.27 12.06
CA ILE A 290 10.68 2.38 12.37
C ILE A 290 10.24 1.03 12.95
N THR A 291 9.47 1.05 14.04
CA THR A 291 8.92 -0.18 14.64
C THR A 291 7.40 -0.16 14.67
N TRP A 292 6.80 -1.34 14.50
CA TRP A 292 5.37 -1.59 14.67
C TRP A 292 5.20 -2.67 15.73
N GLU A 293 4.67 -2.29 16.88
CA GLU A 293 4.33 -3.19 17.98
C GLU A 293 2.82 -3.23 18.11
N ILE A 294 2.20 -4.36 17.76
CA ILE A 294 0.75 -4.47 17.69
C ILE A 294 0.29 -5.73 18.42
N GLU A 295 -0.67 -5.56 19.32
CA GLU A 295 -1.44 -6.63 19.93
C GLU A 295 -2.91 -6.49 19.52
N ALA A 296 -3.53 -7.58 19.07
CA ALA A 296 -4.97 -7.61 18.82
C ALA A 296 -5.61 -8.92 19.26
N TRP A 297 -6.90 -8.87 19.57
CA TRP A 297 -7.63 -10.05 20.05
C TRP A 297 -9.09 -10.05 19.64
N THR A 298 -9.65 -11.26 19.59
CA THR A 298 -11.09 -11.55 19.53
C THR A 298 -11.45 -12.51 20.66
N ARG A 299 -12.69 -13.00 20.72
CA ARG A 299 -13.07 -14.06 21.67
C ARG A 299 -12.28 -15.36 21.49
N SER A 300 -11.80 -15.66 20.29
CA SER A 300 -11.24 -16.97 19.93
C SER A 300 -9.74 -16.96 19.63
N ALA A 301 -9.13 -15.79 19.43
CA ALA A 301 -7.71 -15.67 19.12
C ALA A 301 -7.11 -14.37 19.66
N ARG A 302 -5.78 -14.36 19.81
CA ARG A 302 -4.95 -13.19 20.10
C ARG A 302 -3.72 -13.25 19.20
N ILE A 303 -3.27 -12.10 18.72
CA ILE A 303 -2.09 -11.95 17.87
C ILE A 303 -1.18 -10.87 18.46
N GLU A 304 0.12 -11.12 18.42
CA GLU A 304 1.17 -10.15 18.68
C GLU A 304 2.03 -10.04 17.42
N ILE A 305 2.33 -8.82 16.99
CA ILE A 305 3.08 -8.50 15.78
C ILE A 305 4.14 -7.49 16.18
N GLU A 306 5.39 -7.82 15.91
CA GLU A 306 6.55 -6.98 16.21
C GLU A 306 7.42 -6.92 14.96
N PHE A 307 7.35 -5.81 14.23
CA PHE A 307 8.08 -5.60 12.98
C PHE A 307 8.92 -4.34 13.05
N SER A 308 10.00 -4.31 12.28
CA SER A 308 10.84 -3.12 12.14
C SER A 308 11.42 -2.99 10.74
N CYS A 309 11.67 -1.76 10.32
CA CYS A 309 12.37 -1.45 9.08
C CYS A 309 13.47 -0.40 9.36
N PRO A 310 14.72 -0.65 8.97
CA PRO A 310 15.79 0.33 9.09
C PRO A 310 15.50 1.58 8.25
N LYS A 311 15.63 2.77 8.81
CA LYS A 311 15.34 4.04 8.12
C LYS A 311 16.22 4.27 6.89
N ASN A 312 17.46 3.76 6.91
CA ASN A 312 18.37 3.84 5.76
C ASN A 312 17.97 2.91 4.60
N GLU A 313 16.96 2.06 4.77
CA GLU A 313 16.37 1.22 3.73
C GLU A 313 14.99 1.74 3.28
N MET A 314 14.52 2.85 3.85
CA MET A 314 13.22 3.47 3.60
C MET A 314 13.36 4.80 2.87
N LEU A 315 12.25 5.30 2.34
CA LEU A 315 12.12 6.67 1.84
C LEU A 315 10.93 7.38 2.50
N PHE A 316 10.89 8.70 2.31
CA PHE A 316 9.66 9.45 2.55
C PHE A 316 8.81 9.43 1.30
N MET A 317 7.65 8.78 1.39
CA MET A 317 6.71 8.69 0.28
C MET A 317 5.95 10.02 0.16
N ASN A 318 6.06 10.68 -0.99
CA ASN A 318 5.48 12.00 -1.18
C ASN A 318 4.14 11.98 -1.91
N TYR A 319 3.14 12.65 -1.34
CA TYR A 319 1.84 12.89 -1.96
C TYR A 319 1.28 14.27 -1.61
N GLU A 320 0.50 14.84 -2.52
CA GLU A 320 -0.52 15.81 -2.17
C GLU A 320 -1.88 15.12 -2.02
N ASN A 321 -2.72 15.61 -1.11
CA ASN A 321 -4.08 15.11 -0.95
C ASN A 321 -5.04 15.73 -1.99
N PRO A 322 -6.32 15.30 -2.06
CA PRO A 322 -7.29 15.84 -3.03
C PRO A 322 -7.57 17.35 -2.94
N ASP A 323 -7.12 18.02 -1.88
CA ASP A 323 -7.25 19.48 -1.72
C ASP A 323 -5.94 20.24 -2.03
N GLY A 324 -4.88 19.53 -2.48
CA GLY A 324 -3.60 20.12 -2.84
C GLY A 324 -2.65 20.35 -1.65
N GLU A 325 -2.87 19.60 -0.55
CA GLU A 325 -2.06 19.71 0.66
C GLU A 325 -1.07 18.56 0.76
N HIS A 326 0.21 18.89 0.93
CA HIS A 326 1.26 17.95 1.30
C HIS A 326 1.39 17.92 2.84
N ASN A 327 0.49 17.15 3.48
CA ASN A 327 0.40 17.05 4.94
C ASN A 327 1.39 16.01 5.51
N HIS A 328 1.47 14.84 4.89
CA HIS A 328 2.36 13.74 5.28
C HIS A 328 3.80 13.96 4.79
N ARG A 329 4.54 14.87 5.44
CA ARG A 329 5.92 15.22 5.07
C ARG A 329 6.96 14.17 5.48
N GLU A 330 6.62 13.32 6.44
CA GLU A 330 7.49 12.26 6.97
C GLU A 330 6.75 10.92 6.92
N LEU A 331 6.20 10.57 5.76
CA LEU A 331 5.59 9.26 5.52
C LEU A 331 6.68 8.24 5.22
N TRP A 332 7.20 7.60 6.26
CA TRP A 332 8.14 6.50 6.11
C TRP A 332 7.50 5.35 5.33
N ASN A 333 8.18 4.90 4.28
CA ASN A 333 7.73 3.78 3.45
C ASN A 333 8.92 2.87 3.10
N GLY A 334 8.76 1.56 3.31
CA GLY A 334 9.81 0.55 3.13
C GLY A 334 9.28 -0.80 2.68
N GLY A 335 10.11 -1.57 1.98
CA GLY A 335 9.80 -2.94 1.51
C GLY A 335 10.63 -4.06 2.13
N ASN A 336 11.50 -3.73 3.08
CA ASN A 336 12.40 -4.68 3.75
C ASN A 336 12.05 -4.87 5.23
N THR A 337 10.79 -4.64 5.60
CA THR A 337 10.34 -4.80 6.98
C THR A 337 10.46 -6.26 7.39
N ARG A 338 10.94 -6.48 8.60
CA ARG A 338 11.17 -7.82 9.17
C ARG A 338 10.75 -7.87 10.63
N GLY A 339 10.31 -9.03 11.07
CA GLY A 339 9.72 -9.15 12.40
C GLY A 339 9.16 -10.51 12.71
N THR A 340 8.35 -10.57 13.76
CA THR A 340 7.71 -11.79 14.24
C THR A 340 6.20 -11.61 14.39
N VAL A 341 5.48 -12.72 14.22
CA VAL A 341 4.07 -12.86 14.56
C VAL A 341 3.92 -14.02 15.53
N ARG A 342 3.30 -13.77 16.68
CA ARG A 342 2.84 -14.81 17.62
C ARG A 342 1.33 -14.89 17.59
N ILE A 343 0.78 -16.09 17.38
CA ILE A 343 -0.68 -16.31 17.35
C ILE A 343 -1.09 -17.27 18.46
N PHE A 344 -2.17 -16.93 19.15
CA PHE A 344 -2.69 -17.69 20.29
C PHE A 344 -4.14 -18.05 20.04
N SER A 345 -4.52 -19.26 20.42
CA SER A 345 -5.92 -19.67 20.51
C SER A 345 -6.49 -19.31 21.88
N ARG A 346 -7.76 -18.91 21.93
CA ARG A 346 -8.48 -18.60 23.17
C ARG A 346 -9.71 -19.49 23.27
N LYS A 347 -9.72 -20.39 24.25
CA LYS A 347 -10.84 -21.33 24.49
C LYS A 347 -11.10 -21.47 25.99
N GLY A 348 -12.35 -21.27 26.41
CA GLY A 348 -12.74 -21.47 27.81
C GLY A 348 -11.96 -20.61 28.82
N GLY A 349 -11.54 -19.40 28.43
CA GLY A 349 -10.74 -18.51 29.28
C GLY A 349 -9.25 -18.87 29.37
N ARG A 350 -8.78 -19.90 28.66
CA ARG A 350 -7.37 -20.26 28.55
C ARG A 350 -6.80 -19.81 27.21
N GLU A 351 -5.53 -19.41 27.22
CA GLU A 351 -4.77 -19.08 26.02
C GLU A 351 -3.69 -20.15 25.78
N SER A 352 -3.50 -20.52 24.52
CA SER A 352 -2.45 -21.46 24.10
C SER A 352 -1.80 -20.93 22.84
N LEU A 353 -0.47 -20.84 22.84
CA LEU A 353 0.32 -20.48 21.67
C LEU A 353 0.07 -21.50 20.55
N ILE A 354 -0.31 -21.01 19.38
CA ILE A 354 -0.43 -21.81 18.15
C ILE A 354 0.93 -21.88 17.47
N GLY A 355 1.67 -20.77 17.44
CA GLY A 355 3.01 -20.71 16.89
C GLY A 355 3.58 -19.30 16.86
N GLU A 356 4.87 -19.24 16.56
CA GLU A 356 5.65 -18.03 16.32
C GLU A 356 6.31 -18.13 14.95
N PHE A 357 6.25 -17.04 14.21
CA PHE A 357 6.61 -17.00 12.80
C PHE A 357 7.48 -15.79 12.51
N ALA A 358 8.59 -15.99 11.81
CA ALA A 358 9.45 -14.93 11.34
C ALA A 358 8.98 -14.46 9.96
N GLY A 359 8.83 -13.15 9.78
CA GLY A 359 8.49 -12.53 8.50
C GLY A 359 9.64 -11.66 7.97
N THR A 360 9.83 -11.67 6.66
CA THR A 360 10.81 -10.81 5.95
C THR A 360 10.21 -10.27 4.65
N HIS A 361 10.88 -9.28 4.04
CA HIS A 361 10.43 -8.65 2.80
C HIS A 361 9.02 -8.04 2.90
N GLY A 362 8.67 -7.53 4.09
CA GLY A 362 7.38 -6.89 4.33
C GLY A 362 7.36 -5.42 3.92
N GLY A 363 6.23 -4.98 3.39
CA GLY A 363 5.93 -3.55 3.24
C GLY A 363 5.57 -2.94 4.59
N GLY A 364 6.14 -1.78 4.92
CA GLY A 364 5.88 -1.06 6.17
C GLY A 364 5.77 0.44 5.92
N GLU A 365 4.69 1.04 6.42
CA GLU A 365 4.38 2.45 6.22
C GLU A 365 3.92 3.12 7.52
N TYR A 366 4.51 4.27 7.83
CA TYR A 366 4.13 5.07 8.99
C TYR A 366 4.30 6.57 8.73
N GLY A 367 3.25 7.34 9.00
CA GLY A 367 3.29 8.79 8.97
C GLY A 367 2.18 9.39 9.83
N GLU A 368 2.50 10.42 10.60
CA GLU A 368 1.52 11.13 11.43
C GLU A 368 1.86 12.62 11.43
N TYR A 369 0.85 13.47 11.22
CA TYR A 369 0.99 14.93 11.29
C TYR A 369 0.05 15.52 12.35
N ALA A 370 0.37 16.72 12.83
CA ALA A 370 -0.29 17.38 13.96
C ALA A 370 -1.70 17.90 13.66
#